data_AF-A0A8U7N8G2-F1
#
_entry.id   AF-A0A8U7N8G2-F1
#
_cell.length_a   1.000
_cell.length_b   1.000
_cell.length_c   1.000
_cell.angle_alpha   90.00
_cell.angle_beta   90.00
_cell.angle_gamma   90.00
#
_symmetry.space_group_name_H-M   'P 1'
#
loop_
_entity.id
_entity.type
_entity.pdbx_description
1 polymer ?
#
loop_
_entity_poly.entity_id
_entity_poly.type
_entity_poly.pdbx_seq_one_letter_code
_entity_poly.pdbx_strand_id
1 'polypeptide(L)'
;GGAFGMEDDFGEGSPQTPPGPPRYEESTAEFGFVERLLPPTRIPDPPPHPKYPTPSGWSPPRGPPPELPYFVRRSRLHNLPVYLGLRQGRRLTALRHIHGDIWVSGGLAGVWGAMLGGQKGGG
;
A
#
# COMPACT_ATOMS: atom_id res chain seq x y z
N GLY A 1 95.67 21.80 5.36
CA GLY A 1 94.44 22.51 4.95
C GLY A 1 93.84 21.78 3.78
N GLY A 2 92.51 21.59 3.79
CA GLY A 2 91.73 20.90 2.75
C GLY A 2 91.55 19.41 3.03
N ALA A 3 90.38 18.80 2.94
CA ALA A 3 89.04 19.28 2.61
C ALA A 3 88.01 18.36 3.28
N PHE A 4 86.96 18.94 3.86
CA PHE A 4 85.78 18.21 4.34
C PHE A 4 85.01 17.69 3.12
N GLY A 5 84.96 16.37 2.94
CA GLY A 5 84.02 15.71 2.02
C GLY A 5 82.70 15.53 2.75
N MET A 6 81.76 16.43 2.52
CA MET A 6 80.37 16.29 2.97
C MET A 6 79.65 15.52 1.86
N GLU A 7 79.47 14.23 2.07
CA GLU A 7 78.70 13.37 1.17
C GLU A 7 77.23 13.74 1.35
N ASP A 8 76.71 14.51 0.41
CA ASP A 8 75.29 14.84 0.30
C ASP A 8 74.50 13.57 -0.06
N ASP A 9 74.16 12.77 0.96
CA ASP A 9 73.27 11.61 0.85
C ASP A 9 71.80 12.09 0.75
N PHE A 10 71.45 12.72 -0.38
CA PHE A 10 70.05 12.89 -0.76
C PHE A 10 69.54 11.55 -1.27
N GLY A 11 69.19 10.66 -0.35
CA GLY A 11 68.48 9.42 -0.67
C GLY A 11 67.25 9.74 -1.52
N GLU A 12 67.32 9.42 -2.81
CA GLU A 12 66.22 9.51 -3.76
C GLU A 12 65.07 8.63 -3.25
N GLY A 13 64.07 9.26 -2.63
CA GLY A 13 62.82 8.61 -2.32
C GLY A 13 62.21 8.12 -3.63
N SER A 14 62.23 6.81 -3.87
CA SER A 14 61.61 6.20 -5.04
C SER A 14 60.16 6.70 -5.19
N PRO A 15 59.69 7.03 -6.42
CA PRO A 15 58.33 7.47 -6.61
C PRO A 15 57.37 6.36 -6.17
N GLN A 16 56.57 6.63 -5.14
CA GLN A 16 55.53 5.73 -4.67
C GLN A 16 54.51 5.58 -5.81
N THR A 17 54.45 4.40 -6.44
CA THR A 17 53.43 4.07 -7.44
C THR A 17 52.05 4.27 -6.79
N PRO A 18 51.10 4.98 -7.42
CA PRO A 18 49.78 5.20 -6.83
C PRO A 18 49.13 3.84 -6.52
N PRO A 19 48.52 3.68 -5.32
CA PRO A 19 47.94 2.41 -4.94
C PRO A 19 46.88 2.00 -5.97
N GLY A 20 47.04 0.78 -6.49
CA GLY A 20 46.08 0.19 -7.42
C GLY A 20 44.70 0.01 -6.77
N PRO A 21 43.66 -0.23 -7.58
CA PRO A 21 42.31 -0.43 -7.04
C PRO A 21 42.31 -1.59 -6.03
N PRO A 22 41.52 -1.49 -4.96
CA PRO A 22 41.45 -2.53 -3.95
C PRO A 22 40.94 -3.84 -4.55
N ARG A 23 41.49 -4.95 -4.06
CA ARG A 23 40.98 -6.29 -4.40
C ARG A 23 39.62 -6.48 -3.74
N TYR A 24 38.65 -6.98 -4.49
CA TYR A 24 37.34 -7.35 -3.97
C TYR A 24 37.13 -8.87 -4.07
N GLU A 25 36.27 -9.41 -3.23
CA GLU A 25 35.76 -10.79 -3.28
C GLU A 25 34.25 -10.72 -3.39
N GLU A 26 33.68 -11.47 -4.34
CA GLU A 26 32.24 -11.52 -4.58
C GLU A 26 31.64 -12.70 -3.80
N SER A 27 30.64 -12.42 -2.96
CA SER A 27 29.92 -13.43 -2.19
C SER A 27 28.41 -13.31 -2.48
N THR A 28 27.75 -14.46 -2.66
CA THR A 28 26.30 -14.54 -2.91
C THR A 28 25.48 -14.75 -1.64
N ALA A 29 26.10 -15.14 -0.53
CA ALA A 29 25.43 -15.47 0.73
C ALA A 29 24.67 -14.26 1.32
N GLU A 30 25.25 -13.08 1.24
CA GLU A 30 24.68 -11.83 1.75
C GLU A 30 23.61 -11.24 0.80
N PHE A 31 23.51 -11.73 -0.43
CA PHE A 31 22.57 -11.18 -1.41
C PHE A 31 21.10 -11.39 -1.01
N GLY A 32 20.80 -12.38 -0.16
CA GLY A 32 19.45 -12.58 0.39
C GLY A 32 18.90 -11.40 1.20
N PHE A 33 19.77 -10.51 1.71
CA PHE A 33 19.33 -9.26 2.34
C PHE A 33 18.86 -8.22 1.33
N VAL A 34 19.43 -8.22 0.13
CA VAL A 34 19.04 -7.33 -0.97
C VAL A 34 17.66 -7.72 -1.50
N GLU A 35 17.37 -9.02 -1.62
CA GLU A 35 16.06 -9.52 -2.08
C GLU A 35 14.90 -9.04 -1.21
N ARG A 36 15.11 -8.90 0.11
CA ARG A 36 14.09 -8.41 1.06
C ARG A 36 13.77 -6.93 0.88
N LEU A 37 14.65 -6.17 0.23
CA LEU A 37 14.43 -4.75 -0.07
C LEU A 37 13.55 -4.57 -1.32
N LEU A 38 13.42 -5.61 -2.15
CA LEU A 38 12.60 -5.54 -3.34
C LEU A 38 11.12 -5.43 -2.95
N PRO A 39 10.39 -4.41 -3.45
CA PRO A 39 8.99 -4.24 -3.10
C PRO A 39 8.14 -5.37 -3.71
N PRO A 40 7.16 -5.92 -2.98
CA PRO A 40 6.25 -6.92 -3.52
C PRO A 40 5.35 -6.31 -4.60
N THR A 41 5.27 -6.96 -5.76
CA THR A 41 4.45 -6.48 -6.89
C THR A 41 2.95 -6.66 -6.65
N ARG A 42 2.56 -7.68 -5.87
CA ARG A 42 1.17 -8.04 -5.59
C ARG A 42 0.86 -7.86 -4.11
N ILE A 43 -0.35 -7.38 -3.80
CA ILE A 43 -0.83 -7.36 -2.42
C ILE A 43 -1.05 -8.80 -1.96
N PRO A 44 -0.47 -9.20 -0.81
CA PRO A 44 -0.73 -10.51 -0.24
C PRO A 44 -2.18 -10.64 0.21
N ASP A 45 -2.70 -11.85 0.13
CA ASP A 45 -3.99 -12.17 0.74
C ASP A 45 -3.86 -12.14 2.28
N PRO A 46 -4.92 -11.76 3.02
CA PRO A 46 -4.85 -11.66 4.46
C PRO A 46 -4.58 -13.04 5.06
N PRO A 47 -3.66 -13.15 6.04
CA PRO A 47 -3.39 -14.42 6.69
C PRO A 47 -4.64 -14.90 7.47
N PRO A 48 -4.89 -16.22 7.54
CA PRO A 48 -5.96 -16.75 8.36
C PRO A 48 -5.62 -16.58 9.84
N HIS A 49 -6.55 -16.00 10.61
CA HIS A 49 -6.44 -15.86 12.05
C HIS A 49 -7.37 -16.84 12.79
N PRO A 50 -6.99 -17.31 13.98
CA PRO A 50 -7.82 -18.24 14.78
C PRO A 50 -9.08 -17.58 15.33
N LYS A 51 -9.04 -16.26 15.58
CA LYS A 51 -10.15 -15.48 16.11
C LYS A 51 -10.32 -14.19 15.32
N TYR A 52 -11.57 -13.87 15.01
CA TYR A 52 -11.99 -12.60 14.43
C TYR A 52 -12.96 -11.86 15.36
N PRO A 53 -13.02 -10.51 15.33
CA PRO A 53 -12.13 -9.64 14.57
C PRO A 53 -10.68 -9.71 15.07
N THR A 54 -9.72 -9.37 14.21
CA THR A 54 -8.32 -9.20 14.63
C THR A 54 -8.20 -8.07 15.65
N PRO A 55 -7.07 -7.90 16.35
CA PRO A 55 -6.86 -6.75 17.24
C PRO A 55 -7.05 -5.39 16.56
N SER A 56 -6.83 -5.32 15.23
CA SER A 56 -7.10 -4.13 14.41
C SER A 56 -8.59 -3.92 14.05
N GLY A 57 -9.48 -4.81 14.47
CA GLY A 57 -10.91 -4.78 14.14
C GLY A 57 -11.26 -5.37 12.77
N TRP A 58 -10.29 -5.93 12.03
CA TRP A 58 -10.54 -6.49 10.70
C TRP A 58 -11.22 -7.87 10.80
N SER A 59 -12.14 -8.13 9.87
CA SER A 59 -12.78 -9.44 9.70
C SER A 59 -12.94 -9.77 8.22
N PRO A 60 -12.75 -11.04 7.83
CA PRO A 60 -12.95 -11.48 6.46
C PRO A 60 -14.43 -11.42 6.08
N PRO A 61 -14.76 -11.39 4.78
CA PRO A 61 -16.13 -11.61 4.31
C PRO A 61 -16.67 -12.94 4.85
N ARG A 62 -17.92 -12.96 5.30
CA ARG A 62 -18.61 -14.22 5.62
C ARG A 62 -18.88 -14.97 4.32
N GLY A 63 -18.68 -16.28 4.31
CA GLY A 63 -19.14 -17.17 3.24
C GLY A 63 -20.42 -17.91 3.65
N PRO A 64 -21.26 -18.37 2.70
CA PRO A 64 -21.37 -17.98 1.29
C PRO A 64 -21.86 -16.52 1.13
N PRO A 65 -21.74 -15.92 -0.07
CA PRO A 65 -22.35 -14.62 -0.34
C PRO A 65 -23.86 -14.68 -0.04
N PRO A 66 -24.41 -13.69 0.68
CA PRO A 66 -25.85 -13.66 0.90
C PRO A 66 -26.58 -13.47 -0.43
N GLU A 67 -27.75 -14.08 -0.57
CA GLU A 67 -28.64 -13.92 -1.74
C GLU A 67 -29.31 -12.54 -1.70
N LEU A 68 -28.51 -11.51 -1.90
CA LEU A 68 -28.95 -10.12 -2.00
C LEU A 68 -28.84 -9.65 -3.46
N PRO A 69 -29.74 -8.77 -3.90
CA PRO A 69 -29.74 -8.23 -5.26
C PRO A 69 -28.51 -7.36 -5.56
N TYR A 70 -27.79 -6.94 -4.52
CA TYR A 70 -26.52 -6.25 -4.62
C TYR A 70 -25.48 -6.87 -3.70
N PHE A 71 -24.21 -6.69 -4.06
CA PHE A 71 -23.05 -7.11 -3.28
C PHE A 71 -21.99 -6.01 -3.29
N VAL A 72 -21.36 -5.78 -2.14
CA VAL A 72 -20.29 -4.78 -1.99
C VAL A 72 -18.94 -5.48 -1.94
N ARG A 73 -18.11 -5.26 -2.95
CA ARG A 73 -16.78 -5.87 -3.03
C ARG A 73 -15.77 -5.10 -2.15
N ARG A 74 -14.92 -5.84 -1.43
CA ARG A 74 -13.80 -5.26 -0.67
C ARG A 74 -12.80 -4.55 -1.59
N SER A 75 -12.10 -3.56 -1.06
CA SER A 75 -11.02 -2.88 -1.77
C SER A 75 -9.82 -3.82 -2.01
N ARG A 76 -8.84 -3.37 -2.80
CA ARG A 76 -7.58 -4.11 -3.03
C ARG A 76 -6.81 -4.40 -1.73
N LEU A 77 -7.05 -3.61 -0.69
CA LEU A 77 -6.47 -3.74 0.66
C LEU A 77 -7.39 -4.52 1.62
N HIS A 78 -8.36 -5.28 1.10
CA HIS A 78 -9.28 -6.13 1.87
C HIS A 78 -10.19 -5.38 2.87
N ASN A 79 -10.35 -4.07 2.69
CA ASN A 79 -11.19 -3.21 3.55
C ASN A 79 -12.55 -2.92 2.92
N LEU A 80 -13.53 -2.50 3.74
CA LEU A 80 -14.81 -2.02 3.24
C LEU A 80 -14.63 -0.68 2.50
N PRO A 81 -15.23 -0.51 1.31
CA PRO A 81 -15.07 0.70 0.50
C PRO A 81 -16.01 1.82 0.94
N VAL A 82 -16.01 2.17 2.24
CA VAL A 82 -16.80 3.23 2.84
C VAL A 82 -15.89 4.42 3.15
N TYR A 83 -16.20 5.58 2.57
CA TYR A 83 -15.34 6.76 2.68
C TYR A 83 -16.14 7.99 3.08
N LEU A 84 -15.51 8.88 3.85
CA LEU A 84 -16.04 10.22 4.08
C LEU A 84 -15.77 11.10 2.86
N GLY A 85 -16.80 11.77 2.37
CA GLY A 85 -16.74 12.81 1.35
C GLY A 85 -17.18 14.15 1.91
N LEU A 86 -16.64 15.23 1.36
CA LEU A 86 -17.05 16.59 1.66
C LEU A 86 -17.50 17.27 0.36
N ARG A 87 -18.72 17.80 0.32
CA ARG A 87 -19.22 18.58 -0.82
C ARG A 87 -19.93 19.82 -0.31
N GLN A 88 -19.48 21.01 -0.73
CA GLN A 88 -20.12 22.30 -0.41
C GLN A 88 -20.38 22.45 1.10
N GLY A 89 -19.39 22.12 1.94
CA GLY A 89 -19.51 22.17 3.41
C GLY A 89 -20.29 21.02 4.05
N ARG A 90 -20.88 20.11 3.27
CA ARG A 90 -21.65 18.95 3.77
C ARG A 90 -20.79 17.70 3.84
N ARG A 91 -20.90 16.96 4.95
CA ARG A 91 -20.32 15.62 5.15
C ARG A 91 -21.22 14.58 4.48
N LEU A 92 -20.63 13.72 3.66
CA LEU A 92 -21.28 12.64 2.94
C LEU A 92 -20.54 11.33 3.22
N THR A 93 -21.25 10.21 3.25
CA THR A 93 -20.63 8.87 3.31
C THR A 93 -20.77 8.23 1.93
N ALA A 94 -19.64 8.03 1.25
CA ALA A 94 -19.59 7.42 -0.07
C ALA A 94 -19.28 5.92 0.04
N LEU A 95 -20.21 5.10 -0.41
CA LEU A 95 -20.00 3.66 -0.58
C LEU A 95 -19.60 3.38 -2.04
N ARG A 96 -18.54 2.59 -2.26
CA ARG A 96 -18.04 2.25 -3.60
C ARG A 96 -18.05 0.74 -3.85
N HIS A 97 -17.71 0.33 -5.08
CA HIS A 97 -17.60 -1.08 -5.49
C HIS A 97 -18.86 -1.91 -5.23
N ILE A 98 -20.02 -1.30 -5.47
CA ILE A 98 -21.30 -1.99 -5.40
C ILE A 98 -21.55 -2.65 -6.75
N HIS A 99 -21.90 -3.93 -6.71
CA HIS A 99 -22.30 -4.74 -7.86
C HIS A 99 -23.77 -5.16 -7.68
N GLY A 100 -24.51 -5.33 -8.77
CA GLY A 100 -25.94 -5.69 -8.73
C GLY A 100 -26.86 -4.47 -8.63
N ASP A 101 -28.13 -4.72 -8.35
CA ASP A 101 -29.17 -3.70 -8.33
C ASP A 101 -29.35 -3.10 -6.94
N ILE A 102 -28.95 -1.82 -6.81
CA ILE A 102 -29.10 -1.03 -5.58
C ILE A 102 -30.48 -0.39 -5.45
N TRP A 103 -31.28 -0.42 -6.51
CA TRP A 103 -32.59 0.21 -6.59
C TRP A 103 -33.72 -0.81 -6.39
N VAL A 104 -33.41 -2.04 -5.97
CA VAL A 104 -34.43 -3.04 -5.65
C VAL A 104 -35.50 -2.40 -4.79
N SER A 105 -36.73 -2.53 -5.26
CA SER A 105 -37.94 -1.81 -4.84
C SER A 105 -38.30 -2.07 -3.38
N GLY A 106 -37.59 -1.38 -2.48
CA GLY A 106 -37.77 -1.47 -1.03
C GLY A 106 -36.86 -0.55 -0.20
N GLY A 107 -35.85 0.09 -0.80
CA GLY A 107 -34.97 1.05 -0.12
C GLY A 107 -34.87 2.35 -0.91
N LEU A 108 -35.28 3.46 -0.30
CA LEU A 108 -35.16 4.86 -0.74
C LEU A 108 -36.04 5.32 -1.92
N ALA A 109 -36.31 4.52 -2.96
CA ALA A 109 -37.26 4.94 -4.01
C ALA A 109 -38.70 5.04 -3.48
N GLY A 110 -39.10 4.14 -2.58
CA GLY A 110 -40.42 4.18 -1.93
C GLY A 110 -40.62 5.33 -0.94
N VAL A 111 -39.54 5.82 -0.31
CA VAL A 111 -39.61 6.92 0.68
C VAL A 111 -39.80 8.27 -0.02
N TRP A 112 -39.23 8.46 -1.22
CA TRP A 112 -39.44 9.67 -2.01
C TRP A 112 -40.71 9.62 -2.88
N GLY A 113 -41.11 8.44 -3.37
CA GLY A 113 -42.36 8.27 -4.12
C GLY A 113 -43.62 8.54 -3.28
N ALA A 114 -43.59 8.22 -1.99
CA ALA A 114 -44.69 8.48 -1.06
C ALA A 114 -44.81 9.96 -0.63
N MET A 115 -43.79 10.79 -0.85
CA MET A 115 -43.81 12.21 -0.46
C MET A 115 -44.26 13.18 -1.57
N LEU A 116 -44.27 12.74 -2.83
CA LEU A 116 -44.68 13.57 -3.97
C LEU A 116 -46.00 13.13 -4.63
N GLY A 117 -46.56 11.97 -4.24
CA GLY A 117 -47.81 11.42 -4.77
C GLY A 117 -49.05 11.78 -3.92
N GLY A 118 -49.23 13.05 -3.58
CA GLY A 118 -50.27 13.52 -2.66
C GLY A 118 -51.14 14.65 -3.21
N GLN A 119 -51.69 14.53 -4.42
CA GLN A 119 -52.84 15.34 -4.83
C GLN A 119 -53.65 14.61 -5.91
N LYS A 120 -54.55 13.71 -5.50
CA LYS A 120 -55.67 13.31 -6.34
C LYS A 120 -56.79 14.32 -6.06
N GLY A 121 -56.90 15.33 -6.93
CA GLY A 121 -58.00 16.29 -6.92
C GLY A 121 -59.33 15.57 -7.09
N GLY A 122 -60.29 15.95 -6.26
CA GLY A 122 -61.69 15.55 -6.39
C GLY A 122 -62.34 16.21 -7.60
N GLY A 123 -63.23 15.45 -8.22
CA GLY A 123 -64.19 15.84 -9.24
C GLY A 123 -65.26 14.75 -9.28
#